data_AF-A0A2N2BPJ8-F1
#
_entry.id   AF-A0A2N2BPJ8-F1
#
_cell.length_a   1.000
_cell.length_b   1.000
_cell.length_c   1.000
_cell.angle_alpha   90.00
_cell.angle_beta   90.00
_cell.angle_gamma   90.00
#
_symmetry.space_group_name_H-M   'P 1'
#
loop_
_entity.id
_entity.type
_entity.pdbx_description
1 polymer ?
#
loop_
_entity_poly.entity_id
_entity_poly.type
_entity_poly.pdbx_seq_one_letter_code
_entity_poly.pdbx_strand_id
1 'polypeptide(L)'
;MKEHKIVAINLGSTSTKVAYYQDENCMLKNNLTHSAEDLNQFSTIWEQLEYRKETISELLKEHDIQIEDLDAVVTRGGHTEPIVGGTYQINEKMLNQSASEKFGNHATDLGLKIAYDFSKLGPKAFTVDPPVTDEFEPLARLSGLPQISRRSSFHVLNQRAVGKQYAEDLKIDYNTLNLVGIHMGGGI
;
A
#
# COMPACT_ATOMS: atom_id res chain seq x y z
N MET A 1 -14.26 20.33 -14.51
CA MET A 1 -12.93 19.95 -13.99
C MET A 1 -12.47 18.72 -14.76
N LYS A 2 -11.16 18.48 -14.88
CA LYS A 2 -10.66 17.23 -15.47
C LYS A 2 -11.01 16.11 -14.47
N GLU A 3 -11.73 15.09 -14.93
CA GLU A 3 -12.00 13.87 -14.15
C GLU A 3 -10.68 13.11 -13.95
N HIS A 4 -10.43 12.63 -12.73
CA HIS A 4 -9.23 11.87 -12.38
C HIS A 4 -9.49 10.37 -12.38
N LYS A 5 -8.68 9.62 -13.13
CA LYS A 5 -8.76 8.15 -13.23
C LYS A 5 -7.66 7.49 -12.41
N ILE A 6 -8.03 6.73 -11.39
CA ILE A 6 -7.07 6.16 -10.42
C ILE A 6 -7.31 4.67 -10.25
N VAL A 7 -6.25 3.86 -10.29
CA VAL A 7 -6.29 2.46 -9.84
C VAL A 7 -5.57 2.32 -8.51
N ALA A 8 -6.26 1.76 -7.51
CA ALA A 8 -5.70 1.41 -6.22
C ALA A 8 -5.46 -0.10 -6.13
N ILE A 9 -4.24 -0.49 -5.77
CA ILE A 9 -3.77 -1.87 -5.67
C ILE A 9 -3.40 -2.16 -4.21
N ASN A 10 -3.87 -3.28 -3.68
CA ASN A 10 -3.53 -3.73 -2.33
C ASN A 10 -3.28 -5.24 -2.33
N LEU A 11 -2.01 -5.61 -2.29
CA LEU A 11 -1.60 -7.00 -2.21
C LEU A 11 -1.58 -7.45 -0.75
N GLY A 12 -2.34 -8.50 -0.47
CA GLY A 12 -2.22 -9.32 0.73
C GLY A 12 -1.47 -10.62 0.43
N SER A 13 -1.20 -11.40 1.47
CA SER A 13 -0.48 -12.67 1.35
C SER A 13 -1.17 -13.62 0.37
N THR A 14 -2.50 -13.75 0.44
CA THR A 14 -3.32 -14.69 -0.35
C THR A 14 -4.33 -14.02 -1.29
N SER A 15 -4.32 -12.68 -1.37
CA SER A 15 -5.27 -11.94 -2.21
C SER A 15 -4.64 -10.69 -2.81
N THR A 16 -5.21 -10.20 -3.90
CA THR A 16 -4.91 -8.90 -4.51
C THR A 16 -6.21 -8.15 -4.70
N LYS A 17 -6.38 -7.06 -3.97
CA LYS A 17 -7.53 -6.17 -4.13
C LYS A 17 -7.17 -5.08 -5.12
N VAL A 18 -8.05 -4.86 -6.09
CA VAL A 18 -7.90 -3.82 -7.11
C VAL A 18 -9.20 -3.02 -7.13
N ALA A 19 -9.08 -1.70 -7.13
CA ALA A 19 -10.22 -0.82 -7.30
C ALA A 19 -9.89 0.30 -8.29
N TYR A 20 -10.83 0.61 -9.17
CA TYR A 20 -10.74 1.70 -10.12
C TYR A 20 -11.72 2.80 -9.73
N TYR A 21 -11.22 4.03 -9.72
CA TYR A 21 -11.94 5.23 -9.32
C TYR A 21 -11.95 6.24 -10.45
N GLN A 22 -13.09 6.93 -10.56
CA GLN A 22 -13.27 8.15 -11.32
C GLN A 22 -13.66 9.26 -10.33
N ASP A 23 -12.72 10.15 -10.07
CA ASP A 23 -12.77 11.08 -8.93
C ASP A 23 -13.08 10.32 -7.62
N GLU A 24 -14.20 10.61 -6.96
CA GLU A 24 -14.63 9.98 -5.72
C GLU A 24 -15.44 8.69 -5.94
N ASN A 25 -15.81 8.39 -7.19
CA ASN A 25 -16.69 7.27 -7.52
C ASN A 25 -15.89 5.99 -7.73
N CYS A 26 -16.17 4.96 -6.93
CA CYS A 26 -15.61 3.63 -7.12
C CYS A 26 -16.37 2.90 -8.23
N MET A 27 -15.74 2.79 -9.40
CA MET A 27 -16.34 2.19 -10.60
C MET A 27 -16.13 0.68 -10.65
N LEU A 28 -15.01 0.21 -10.13
CA LEU A 28 -14.70 -1.22 -9.98
C LEU A 28 -14.08 -1.45 -8.61
N LYS A 29 -14.47 -2.56 -7.99
CA LYS A 29 -13.82 -3.09 -6.79
C LYS A 29 -13.83 -4.61 -6.87
N ASN A 30 -12.65 -5.20 -7.04
CA ASN A 30 -12.51 -6.63 -7.15
C ASN A 30 -11.45 -7.17 -6.17
N ASN A 31 -11.59 -8.43 -5.80
CA ASN A 31 -10.69 -9.16 -4.91
C ASN A 31 -10.25 -10.46 -5.58
N LEU A 32 -9.08 -10.41 -6.20
CA LEU A 32 -8.43 -11.58 -6.80
C LEU A 32 -7.90 -12.46 -5.66
N THR A 33 -8.34 -13.71 -5.62
CA THR A 33 -7.87 -14.68 -4.62
C THR A 33 -6.83 -15.57 -5.28
N HIS A 34 -5.72 -15.80 -4.58
CA HIS A 34 -4.64 -16.67 -5.06
C HIS A 34 -4.66 -17.96 -4.27
N SER A 35 -4.76 -19.09 -4.96
CA SER A 35 -4.79 -20.39 -4.29
C SER A 35 -3.43 -20.70 -3.67
N ALA A 36 -3.40 -21.55 -2.64
CA ALA A 36 -2.14 -22.02 -2.09
C ALA A 36 -1.30 -22.78 -3.13
N GLU A 37 -1.96 -23.50 -4.04
CA GLU A 37 -1.32 -24.23 -5.13
C GLU A 37 -0.60 -23.30 -6.11
N ASP A 38 -1.20 -22.16 -6.45
CA ASP A 38 -0.57 -21.15 -7.32
C ASP A 38 0.63 -20.50 -6.62
N LEU A 39 0.47 -20.12 -5.35
CA LEU A 39 1.50 -19.41 -4.60
C LEU A 39 2.70 -20.28 -4.22
N ASN A 40 2.47 -21.59 -3.99
CA ASN A 40 3.53 -22.54 -3.64
C ASN A 40 4.50 -22.83 -4.79
N GLN A 41 4.21 -22.35 -6.01
CA GLN A 41 5.11 -22.46 -7.16
C GLN A 41 6.29 -21.49 -7.07
N PHE A 42 6.20 -20.47 -6.21
CA PHE A 42 7.22 -19.44 -6.05
C PHE A 42 8.01 -19.66 -4.77
N SER A 43 9.34 -19.63 -4.87
CA SER A 43 10.24 -19.83 -3.72
C SER A 43 10.32 -18.59 -2.82
N THR A 44 10.05 -17.42 -3.40
CA THR A 44 10.09 -16.13 -2.70
C THR A 44 8.87 -15.28 -3.06
N ILE A 45 8.58 -14.27 -2.24
CA ILE A 45 7.52 -13.29 -2.54
C ILE A 45 7.84 -12.54 -3.85
N TRP A 46 9.11 -12.17 -4.06
CA TRP A 46 9.56 -11.45 -5.26
C TRP A 46 9.41 -12.23 -6.56
N GLU A 47 9.48 -13.56 -6.52
CA GLU A 47 9.20 -14.41 -7.69
C GLU A 47 7.72 -14.34 -8.12
N GLN A 48 6.80 -13.92 -7.25
CA GLN A 48 5.38 -13.74 -7.59
C GLN A 48 5.11 -12.48 -8.42
N LEU A 49 6.11 -11.61 -8.63
CA LEU A 49 5.91 -10.28 -9.20
C LEU A 49 5.15 -10.30 -10.53
N GLU A 50 5.64 -11.10 -11.50
CA GLU A 50 5.06 -11.15 -12.84
C GLU A 50 3.66 -11.74 -12.81
N TYR A 51 3.47 -12.83 -12.05
CA TYR A 51 2.16 -13.45 -11.85
C TYR A 51 1.12 -12.46 -11.30
N ARG A 52 1.47 -11.71 -10.24
CA ARG A 52 0.57 -10.71 -9.64
C ARG A 52 0.30 -9.56 -10.60
N LYS A 53 1.32 -9.08 -11.33
CA LYS A 53 1.20 -8.00 -12.31
C LYS A 53 0.28 -8.39 -13.47
N GLU A 54 0.43 -9.61 -13.99
CA GLU A 54 -0.39 -10.16 -15.07
C GLU A 54 -1.85 -10.27 -14.62
N THR A 55 -2.11 -10.86 -13.45
CA THR A 55 -3.48 -10.98 -12.91
C THR A 55 -4.18 -9.62 -12.78
N ILE A 56 -3.46 -8.58 -12.35
CA ILE A 56 -4.00 -7.22 -12.27
C ILE A 56 -4.26 -6.64 -13.67
N SER A 57 -3.34 -6.85 -14.61
CA SER A 57 -3.45 -6.33 -15.98
C SER A 57 -4.63 -6.98 -16.72
N GLU A 58 -4.82 -8.29 -16.55
CA GLU A 58 -5.96 -9.04 -17.08
C GLU A 58 -7.27 -8.51 -16.52
N LEU A 59 -7.37 -8.33 -15.19
CA LEU A 59 -8.56 -7.77 -14.57
C LEU A 59 -8.93 -6.38 -15.11
N LEU A 60 -7.95 -5.49 -15.26
CA LEU A 60 -8.18 -4.15 -15.81
C LEU A 60 -8.66 -4.24 -17.26
N LYS A 61 -8.04 -5.10 -18.06
CA LYS A 61 -8.41 -5.34 -19.47
C LYS A 61 -9.82 -5.92 -19.61
N GLU A 62 -10.22 -6.85 -18.75
CA GLU A 62 -11.58 -7.44 -18.72
C GLU A 62 -12.67 -6.39 -18.49
N HIS A 63 -12.33 -5.27 -17.86
CA HIS A 63 -13.25 -4.17 -17.57
C HIS A 63 -13.01 -2.95 -18.48
N ASP A 64 -12.32 -3.14 -19.61
CA ASP A 64 -11.99 -2.10 -20.58
C ASP A 64 -11.20 -0.90 -19.98
N ILE A 65 -10.44 -1.12 -18.92
CA ILE A 65 -9.60 -0.10 -18.28
C ILE A 65 -8.18 -0.20 -18.86
N GLN A 66 -7.80 0.80 -19.66
CA GLN A 66 -6.45 0.94 -20.19
C GLN A 66 -5.55 1.66 -19.17
N ILE A 67 -4.34 1.13 -18.95
CA ILE A 67 -3.40 1.68 -17.96
C ILE A 67 -2.91 3.07 -18.41
N GLU A 68 -2.74 3.24 -19.71
CA GLU A 68 -2.27 4.47 -20.36
C GLU A 68 -3.24 5.65 -20.16
N ASP A 69 -4.53 5.34 -19.94
CA ASP A 69 -5.59 6.33 -19.71
C ASP A 69 -5.70 6.77 -18.24
N LEU A 70 -4.94 6.15 -17.34
CA LEU A 70 -4.97 6.48 -15.91
C LEU A 70 -4.14 7.74 -15.63
N ASP A 71 -4.59 8.56 -14.69
CA ASP A 71 -3.78 9.65 -14.15
C ASP A 71 -2.80 9.13 -13.08
N ALA A 72 -3.22 8.12 -12.31
CA ALA A 72 -2.40 7.53 -11.27
C ALA A 72 -2.70 6.05 -10.97
N VAL A 73 -1.65 5.34 -10.55
CA VAL A 73 -1.72 4.04 -9.90
C VAL A 73 -1.19 4.18 -8.48
N VAL A 74 -1.96 3.72 -7.51
CA VAL A 74 -1.63 3.83 -6.08
C VAL A 74 -1.55 2.43 -5.48
N THR A 75 -0.57 2.19 -4.62
CA THR A 75 -0.43 0.91 -3.91
C THR A 75 -0.33 1.08 -2.40
N ARG A 76 -0.74 0.05 -1.64
CA ARG A 76 -0.40 -0.09 -0.22
C ARG A 76 1.05 -0.57 -0.08
N GLY A 77 1.82 0.10 0.77
CA GLY A 77 3.19 -0.32 1.10
C GLY A 77 4.18 0.00 -0.03
N GLY A 78 5.42 -0.47 -0.01
CA GLY A 78 6.00 -1.54 0.79
C GLY A 78 6.95 -1.06 1.89
N HIS A 79 7.93 -1.91 2.19
CA HIS A 79 8.95 -1.71 3.21
C HIS A 79 10.10 -0.89 2.64
N THR A 80 10.38 0.22 3.31
CA THR A 80 11.52 1.10 3.08
C THR A 80 12.18 1.39 4.41
N GLU A 81 13.20 2.26 4.42
CA GLU A 81 13.56 2.89 5.69
C GLU A 81 12.34 3.61 6.31
N PRO A 82 12.30 3.78 7.64
CA PRO A 82 11.21 4.50 8.30
C PRO A 82 11.02 5.90 7.70
N ILE A 83 9.77 6.25 7.41
CA ILE A 83 9.37 7.56 6.88
C ILE A 83 8.19 8.11 7.68
N VAL A 84 7.95 9.42 7.59
CA VAL A 84 6.71 10.01 8.12
C VAL A 84 5.51 9.60 7.28
N GLY A 85 4.29 9.76 7.78
CA GLY A 85 3.11 9.38 7.00
C GLY A 85 2.82 10.38 5.89
N GLY A 86 2.22 9.91 4.80
CA GLY A 86 1.86 10.74 3.65
C GLY A 86 1.75 9.97 2.35
N THR A 87 1.59 10.71 1.25
CA THR A 87 1.57 10.19 -0.11
C THR A 87 2.93 10.43 -0.76
N TYR A 88 3.54 9.37 -1.24
CA TYR A 88 4.88 9.39 -1.84
C TYR A 88 4.84 8.93 -3.28
N GLN A 89 5.51 9.65 -4.16
CA GLN A 89 5.77 9.17 -5.51
C GLN A 89 6.82 8.06 -5.45
N ILE A 90 6.53 6.93 -6.09
CA ILE A 90 7.41 5.76 -6.09
C ILE A 90 8.65 6.07 -6.94
N ASN A 91 9.83 5.74 -6.40
CA ASN A 91 11.12 5.96 -7.06
C ASN A 91 12.03 4.74 -6.91
N GLU A 92 13.15 4.73 -7.64
CA GLU A 92 14.10 3.61 -7.65
C GLU A 92 14.71 3.30 -6.29
N LYS A 93 14.93 4.32 -5.44
CA LYS A 93 15.43 4.11 -4.07
C LYS A 93 14.46 3.24 -3.27
N MET A 94 13.15 3.52 -3.35
CA MET A 94 12.11 2.73 -2.68
C MET A 94 12.10 1.30 -3.20
N LEU A 95 12.21 1.10 -4.52
CA LEU A 95 12.26 -0.23 -5.13
C LEU A 95 13.46 -1.04 -4.63
N ASN A 96 14.64 -0.43 -4.63
CA ASN A 96 15.88 -1.09 -4.18
C ASN A 96 15.82 -1.44 -2.69
N GLN A 97 15.26 -0.56 -1.86
CA GLN A 97 15.10 -0.83 -0.42
C GLN A 97 14.11 -1.96 -0.17
N SER A 98 12.97 -1.96 -0.84
CA SER A 98 11.96 -3.01 -0.74
C SER A 98 12.53 -4.36 -1.21
N ALA A 99 13.18 -4.39 -2.38
CA ALA A 99 13.81 -5.59 -2.93
C ALA A 99 14.97 -6.13 -2.10
N SER A 100 15.61 -5.29 -1.27
CA SER A 100 16.68 -5.73 -0.36
C SER A 100 16.17 -6.53 0.84
N GLU A 101 14.86 -6.51 1.11
CA GLU A 101 14.20 -7.15 2.26
C GLU A 101 14.70 -6.67 3.64
N LYS A 102 15.60 -5.68 3.68
CA LYS A 102 16.26 -5.18 4.90
C LYS A 102 15.26 -4.66 5.95
N PHE A 103 14.15 -4.09 5.48
CA PHE A 103 13.14 -3.44 6.33
C PHE A 103 11.87 -4.27 6.50
N GLY A 104 11.82 -5.46 5.90
CA GLY A 104 10.67 -6.34 5.87
C GLY A 104 10.53 -7.01 4.51
N ASN A 105 9.77 -8.09 4.47
CA ASN A 105 9.45 -8.83 3.25
C ASN A 105 7.98 -9.28 3.31
N HIS A 106 7.15 -8.71 2.46
CA HIS A 106 5.71 -8.98 2.42
C HIS A 106 5.15 -8.75 1.00
N ALA A 107 4.03 -9.38 0.65
CA ALA A 107 3.41 -9.23 -0.67
C ALA A 107 3.12 -7.77 -1.10
N THR A 108 2.95 -6.86 -0.14
CA THR A 108 2.80 -5.40 -0.39
C THR A 108 4.02 -4.77 -1.07
N ASP A 109 5.21 -5.36 -0.90
CA ASP A 109 6.45 -4.91 -1.53
C ASP A 109 6.38 -4.97 -3.06
N LEU A 110 5.75 -6.02 -3.60
CA LEU A 110 5.51 -6.16 -5.03
C LEU A 110 4.65 -5.01 -5.57
N GLY A 111 3.76 -4.46 -4.75
CA GLY A 111 2.90 -3.35 -5.13
C GLY A 111 3.67 -2.11 -5.57
N LEU A 112 4.79 -1.81 -4.90
CA LEU A 112 5.68 -0.71 -5.32
C LEU A 112 6.20 -0.93 -6.73
N LYS A 113 6.68 -2.14 -7.01
CA LYS A 113 7.26 -2.50 -8.29
C LYS A 113 6.22 -2.54 -9.41
N ILE A 114 5.04 -3.11 -9.13
CA ILE A 114 3.92 -3.16 -10.08
C ILE A 114 3.44 -1.76 -10.46
N ALA A 115 3.17 -0.90 -9.45
CA ALA A 115 2.76 0.47 -9.71
C ALA A 115 3.83 1.25 -10.48
N TYR A 116 5.11 1.07 -10.14
CA TYR A 116 6.22 1.68 -10.88
C TYR A 116 6.30 1.20 -12.33
N ASP A 117 6.12 -0.10 -12.59
CA ASP A 117 6.14 -0.62 -13.95
C ASP A 117 4.94 -0.12 -14.77
N PHE A 118 3.75 0.01 -14.17
CA PHE A 118 2.60 0.65 -14.80
C PHE A 118 2.83 2.14 -15.09
N SER A 119 3.60 2.85 -14.25
CA SER A 119 3.89 4.27 -14.52
C SER A 119 4.68 4.52 -15.79
N LYS A 120 5.42 3.52 -16.28
CA LYS A 120 6.13 3.59 -17.56
C LYS A 120 5.18 3.65 -18.77
N LEU A 121 3.90 3.32 -18.57
CA LEU A 121 2.86 3.37 -19.59
C LEU A 121 2.14 4.72 -19.63
N GLY A 122 2.36 5.61 -18.66
CA GLY A 122 1.68 6.91 -18.60
C GLY A 122 1.36 7.43 -17.20
N PRO A 123 0.69 6.66 -16.32
CA PRO A 123 0.20 7.18 -15.04
C PRO A 123 1.32 7.50 -14.06
N LYS A 124 1.04 8.34 -13.07
CA LYS A 124 1.94 8.51 -11.93
C LYS A 124 1.80 7.33 -10.96
N ALA A 125 2.90 6.90 -10.35
CA ALA A 125 2.89 5.85 -9.33
C ALA A 125 3.06 6.40 -7.91
N PHE A 126 2.16 6.03 -7.00
CA PHE A 126 2.20 6.46 -5.61
C PHE A 126 2.05 5.32 -4.61
N THR A 127 2.59 5.53 -3.42
CA THR A 127 2.25 4.77 -2.21
C THR A 127 1.75 5.73 -1.13
N VAL A 128 0.84 5.27 -0.28
CA VAL A 128 0.22 6.08 0.77
C VAL A 128 0.36 5.39 2.11
N ASP A 129 0.86 6.12 3.11
CA ASP A 129 0.98 5.71 4.51
C ASP A 129 1.49 4.26 4.63
N PRO A 130 2.71 3.96 4.15
CA PRO A 130 3.24 2.60 4.14
C PRO A 130 3.38 2.04 5.57
N PRO A 131 3.44 0.71 5.74
CA PRO A 131 3.47 0.09 7.07
C PRO A 131 4.69 0.50 7.91
N VAL A 132 5.76 0.97 7.26
CA VAL A 132 6.98 1.49 7.90
C VAL A 132 6.87 2.95 8.36
N THR A 133 5.67 3.55 8.28
CA THR A 133 5.45 4.90 8.79
C THR A 133 5.82 4.98 10.26
N ASP A 134 6.68 5.92 10.63
CA ASP A 134 7.23 6.08 11.97
C ASP A 134 7.10 7.53 12.43
N GLU A 135 6.12 7.73 13.30
CA GLU A 135 5.84 9.00 14.00
C GLU A 135 5.97 8.80 15.51
N PHE A 136 6.77 7.82 15.96
CA PHE A 136 7.01 7.57 17.38
C PHE A 136 7.86 8.68 18.00
N GLU A 137 7.40 9.16 19.15
CA GLU A 137 8.21 9.96 20.07
C GLU A 137 9.48 9.21 20.52
N PRO A 138 10.61 9.90 20.77
CA PRO A 138 11.85 9.25 21.19
C PRO A 138 11.71 8.33 22.40
N LEU A 139 10.85 8.69 23.36
CA LEU A 139 10.58 7.86 24.55
C LEU A 139 9.93 6.51 24.19
N ALA A 140 9.10 6.47 23.15
CA ALA A 140 8.45 5.24 22.71
C ALA A 140 9.43 4.25 22.07
N ARG A 141 10.66 4.68 21.73
CA ARG A 141 11.71 3.84 21.14
C ARG A 141 12.46 2.99 22.16
N LEU A 142 12.43 3.39 23.44
CA LEU A 142 13.08 2.66 24.53
C LEU A 142 12.43 1.27 24.68
N SER A 143 13.24 0.22 24.55
CA SER A 143 12.80 -1.18 24.66
C SER A 143 13.10 -1.81 26.02
N GLY A 144 14.03 -1.21 26.79
CA GLY A 144 14.65 -1.82 27.97
C GLY A 144 16.03 -2.45 27.70
N LEU A 145 16.44 -2.60 26.42
CA LEU A 145 17.75 -3.12 26.03
C LEU A 145 18.48 -2.13 25.11
N PRO A 146 19.71 -1.68 25.43
CA PRO A 146 20.43 -0.70 24.61
C PRO A 146 20.64 -1.09 23.14
N GLN A 147 20.75 -2.39 22.85
CA GLN A 147 21.01 -2.92 21.50
C GLN A 147 19.76 -3.02 20.63
N ILE A 148 18.56 -2.87 21.20
CA ILE A 148 17.28 -3.08 20.51
C ILE A 148 16.41 -1.84 20.69
N SER A 149 15.90 -1.27 19.60
CA SER A 149 14.91 -0.19 19.65
C SER A 149 13.55 -0.72 19.22
N ARG A 150 12.47 -0.20 19.82
CA ARG A 150 11.11 -0.45 19.33
C ARG A 150 10.96 0.18 17.94
N ARG A 151 10.32 -0.55 17.03
CA ARG A 151 10.07 -0.12 15.65
C ARG A 151 8.60 0.19 15.47
N SER A 152 8.29 1.27 14.74
CA SER A 152 6.95 1.51 14.24
C SER A 152 6.70 0.63 13.02
N SER A 153 5.77 -0.31 13.14
CA SER A 153 5.31 -1.13 12.01
C SER A 153 3.90 -1.62 12.30
N PHE A 154 2.91 -1.07 11.59
CA PHE A 154 1.49 -1.36 11.85
C PHE A 154 0.59 -0.95 10.66
N HIS A 155 -0.72 -1.08 10.83
CA HIS A 155 -1.73 -0.76 9.83
C HIS A 155 -2.02 0.75 9.71
N VAL A 156 -0.98 1.56 9.44
CA VAL A 156 -1.03 3.04 9.44
C VAL A 156 -2.12 3.57 8.52
N LEU A 157 -2.16 3.09 7.27
CA LEU A 157 -3.16 3.49 6.28
C LEU A 157 -4.59 3.34 6.81
N ASN A 158 -4.89 2.22 7.47
CA ASN A 158 -6.21 2.02 8.05
C ASN A 158 -6.44 2.92 9.27
N GLN A 159 -5.50 2.95 10.23
CA GLN A 159 -5.64 3.78 11.43
C GLN A 159 -5.90 5.26 11.08
N ARG A 160 -5.12 5.79 10.14
CA ARG A 160 -5.25 7.18 9.69
C ARG A 160 -6.54 7.42 8.92
N ALA A 161 -6.97 6.48 8.08
CA ALA A 161 -8.24 6.58 7.35
C ALA A 161 -9.44 6.63 8.31
N VAL A 162 -9.52 5.71 9.29
CA VAL A 162 -10.65 5.70 10.24
C VAL A 162 -10.60 6.91 11.18
N GLY A 163 -9.40 7.34 11.60
CA GLY A 163 -9.23 8.55 12.41
C GLY A 163 -9.68 9.83 11.67
N LYS A 164 -9.34 9.97 10.39
CA LYS A 164 -9.80 11.08 9.55
C LYS A 164 -11.31 11.05 9.32
N GLN A 165 -11.88 9.87 9.02
CA GLN A 165 -13.32 9.72 8.87
C GLN A 165 -14.05 10.13 10.17
N TYR A 166 -13.56 9.69 11.32
CA TYR A 166 -14.15 10.07 12.61
C TYR A 166 -14.10 11.59 12.85
N ALA A 167 -12.99 12.24 12.48
CA ALA A 167 -12.84 13.68 12.58
C ALA A 167 -13.83 14.43 11.66
N GLU A 168 -14.01 13.94 10.43
CA GLU A 168 -14.99 14.47 9.46
C GLU A 168 -16.43 14.33 9.97
N ASP A 169 -16.79 13.16 10.50
CA ASP A 169 -18.13 12.90 11.06
C ASP A 169 -18.46 13.87 12.21
N LEU A 170 -17.45 14.24 13.00
CA LEU A 170 -17.57 15.22 14.08
C LEU A 170 -17.36 16.68 13.64
N LYS A 171 -16.93 16.91 12.39
CA LYS A 171 -16.52 18.23 11.87
C LYS A 171 -15.41 18.89 12.71
N ILE A 172 -14.46 18.09 13.19
CA ILE A 172 -13.28 18.53 13.96
C ILE A 172 -12.03 18.28 13.11
N ASP A 173 -11.00 19.12 13.27
CA ASP A 173 -9.70 18.85 12.64
C ASP A 173 -9.04 17.62 13.26
N TYR A 174 -8.73 16.61 12.43
CA TYR A 174 -8.04 15.38 12.84
C TYR A 174 -6.79 15.66 13.67
N ASN A 175 -6.03 16.71 13.34
CA ASN A 175 -4.78 17.03 14.04
C ASN A 175 -4.98 17.55 15.47
N THR A 176 -6.22 17.82 15.88
CA THR A 176 -6.57 18.28 17.23
C THR A 176 -7.10 17.15 18.12
N LEU A 177 -7.33 15.96 17.57
CA LEU A 177 -7.88 14.81 18.28
C LEU A 177 -6.78 13.97 18.94
N ASN A 178 -7.10 13.42 20.11
CA ASN A 178 -6.32 12.35 20.75
C ASN A 178 -7.11 11.05 20.65
N LEU A 179 -6.61 10.09 19.87
CA LEU A 179 -7.30 8.83 19.57
C LEU A 179 -6.46 7.62 19.98
N VAL A 180 -7.13 6.54 20.37
CA VAL A 180 -6.52 5.21 20.52
C VAL A 180 -7.09 4.32 19.42
N GLY A 181 -6.28 4.06 18.38
CA GLY A 181 -6.66 3.21 17.26
C GLY A 181 -6.34 1.74 17.51
N ILE A 182 -7.32 0.85 17.31
CA ILE A 182 -7.14 -0.61 17.41
C ILE A 182 -7.57 -1.23 16.08
N HIS A 183 -6.61 -1.66 15.27
CA HIS A 183 -6.89 -2.43 14.06
C HIS A 183 -7.07 -3.91 14.43
N MET A 184 -8.20 -4.50 14.06
CA MET A 184 -8.50 -5.91 14.33
C MET A 184 -8.67 -6.65 13.00
N GLY A 185 -7.59 -7.31 12.55
CA GLY A 185 -7.55 -8.06 11.30
C GLY A 185 -6.64 -9.29 11.40
N GLY A 186 -6.12 -9.75 10.25
CA GLY A 186 -5.16 -10.88 10.23
C GLY A 186 -3.83 -10.58 10.93
N GLY A 187 -3.48 -9.30 11.08
CA GLY A 187 -2.47 -8.80 12.02
C GLY A 187 -3.09 -7.73 12.91
N ILE A 188 -2.63 -7.62 14.16
CA ILE A 188 -3.04 -6.62 15.14
C ILE A 188 -1.83 -5.76 15.48
#